data_AF-A0AAU9M474-F1
#
_entry.id   AF-A0AAU9M474-F1
#
_cell.length_a   1.000
_cell.length_b   1.000
_cell.length_c   1.000
_cell.angle_alpha   90.00
_cell.angle_beta   90.00
_cell.angle_gamma   90.00
#
_symmetry.space_group_name_H-M   'P 1'
#
loop_
_entity.id
_entity.type
_entity.pdbx_description
1 polymer ?
#
loop_
_entity_poly.entity_id
_entity_poly.type
_entity_poly.pdbx_seq_one_letter_code
_entity_poly.pdbx_strand_id
1 'polypeptide(L)'
;MTALPTVELDPPAISMTFGVNDSPLAALDGSQEIGDRLLAEAATNLAINVIPGLVESYEVQRRGELQLGILLENMRRENFELSVFLPRVMIVKGVKLEPIEEVTIEHFLTGDRVEVTDMGPVAGNFGGTRMTLTCPSRGLVGYNSVFSSDTHGT
;
A
#
# COMPACT_ATOMS: atom_id res chain seq x y z
N MET A 1 40.05 7.37 0.94
CA MET A 1 38.87 6.48 0.91
C MET A 1 37.78 7.23 0.18
N THR A 2 37.44 6.82 -1.03
CA THR A 2 36.39 7.46 -1.83
C THR A 2 35.05 6.87 -1.38
N ALA A 3 34.12 7.71 -0.91
CA ALA A 3 32.80 7.26 -0.52
C ALA A 3 32.07 6.65 -1.72
N LEU A 4 31.43 5.50 -1.53
CA LEU A 4 30.59 4.88 -2.55
C LEU A 4 29.35 5.76 -2.80
N PRO A 5 28.84 5.81 -4.04
CA PRO A 5 27.64 6.57 -4.37
C PRO A 5 26.45 6.06 -3.55
N THR A 6 25.67 6.99 -3.00
CA THR A 6 24.43 6.69 -2.29
C THR A 6 23.41 6.12 -3.26
N VAL A 7 22.76 5.03 -2.87
CA VAL A 7 21.62 4.47 -3.62
C VAL A 7 20.43 5.38 -3.40
N GLU A 8 19.89 5.97 -4.47
CA GLU A 8 18.61 6.67 -4.42
C GLU A 8 17.49 5.63 -4.25
N LEU A 9 16.69 5.79 -3.20
CA LEU A 9 15.53 4.95 -2.95
C LEU A 9 14.32 5.48 -3.74
N ASP A 10 13.46 4.57 -4.17
CA ASP A 10 12.20 4.92 -4.80
C ASP A 10 11.35 5.79 -3.86
N PRO A 11 10.74 6.89 -4.34
CA PRO A 11 9.88 7.72 -3.51
C PRO A 11 8.60 6.97 -3.09
N PRO A 12 8.01 7.30 -1.93
CA PRO A 12 6.75 6.70 -1.51
C PRO A 12 5.60 7.13 -2.43
N ALA A 13 4.73 6.18 -2.77
CA ALA A 13 3.60 6.39 -3.68
C ALA A 13 2.27 6.57 -2.92
N ILE A 14 2.14 6.00 -1.73
CA ILE A 14 0.92 6.03 -0.92
C ILE A 14 1.27 6.45 0.51
N SER A 15 0.42 7.28 1.11
CA SER A 15 0.48 7.65 2.52
C SER A 15 -0.81 7.29 3.25
N MET A 16 -0.68 6.92 4.51
CA MET A 16 -1.80 6.62 5.39
C MET A 16 -1.50 7.13 6.80
N THR A 17 -2.48 7.74 7.46
CA THR A 17 -2.32 8.24 8.82
C THR A 17 -2.75 7.18 9.83
N PHE A 18 -1.83 6.83 10.72
CA PHE A 18 -2.05 5.98 11.88
C PHE A 18 -2.20 6.89 13.10
N GLY A 19 -3.22 6.69 13.90
CA GLY A 19 -3.45 7.45 15.13
C GLY A 19 -3.71 6.51 16.29
N VAL A 20 -3.52 7.02 17.49
CA VAL A 20 -4.00 6.33 18.70
C VAL A 20 -5.52 6.24 18.65
N ASN A 21 -6.06 5.09 19.06
CA ASN A 21 -7.50 4.88 19.17
C ASN A 21 -8.11 5.81 20.22
N ASP A 22 -8.96 6.74 19.82
CA ASP A 22 -9.68 7.69 20.66
C ASP A 22 -11.16 7.32 20.85
N SER A 23 -11.55 6.10 20.46
CA SER A 23 -12.93 5.63 20.58
C SER A 23 -13.32 5.33 22.05
N PRO A 24 -14.64 5.25 22.36
CA PRO A 24 -15.12 4.92 23.71
C PRO A 24 -14.70 3.54 24.23
N LEU A 25 -14.19 2.67 23.35
CA LEU A 25 -13.71 1.32 23.65
C LEU A 25 -12.18 1.25 23.70
N ALA A 26 -11.50 2.40 23.67
CA ALA A 26 -10.05 2.44 23.70
C ALA A 26 -9.47 1.91 25.02
N ALA A 27 -8.30 1.28 24.93
CA ALA A 27 -7.50 0.72 26.02
C ALA A 27 -8.15 -0.47 26.76
N LEU A 28 -9.04 -1.20 26.07
CA LEU A 28 -9.67 -2.41 26.61
C LEU A 28 -8.88 -3.68 26.27
N ASP A 29 -8.26 -3.75 25.09
CA ASP A 29 -7.71 -4.99 24.52
C ASP A 29 -6.28 -4.84 23.94
N GLY A 30 -5.61 -3.70 24.11
CA GLY A 30 -4.26 -3.52 23.55
C GLY A 30 -3.47 -2.28 23.97
N SER A 31 -2.23 -2.20 23.43
CA SER A 31 -1.32 -1.08 23.65
C SER A 31 -1.63 0.11 22.73
N GLN A 32 -1.62 1.31 23.30
CA GLN A 32 -1.77 2.57 22.57
C GLN A 32 -0.42 3.20 22.16
N GLU A 33 0.71 2.61 22.57
CA GLU A 33 2.05 3.12 22.29
C GLU A 33 2.52 2.76 20.87
N ILE A 34 1.89 3.36 19.85
CA ILE A 34 2.17 3.05 18.44
C ILE A 34 3.45 3.74 17.90
N GLY A 35 3.86 4.85 18.50
CA GLY A 35 4.97 5.68 18.01
C GLY A 35 6.30 4.95 17.97
N ASP A 36 6.71 4.39 19.10
CA ASP A 36 7.97 3.65 19.23
C ASP A 36 8.02 2.44 18.29
N ARG A 37 6.89 1.75 18.13
CA ARG A 37 6.76 0.61 17.22
C ARG A 37 6.91 1.01 15.75
N LEU A 38 6.33 2.13 15.34
CA LEU A 38 6.44 2.66 13.98
C LEU A 38 7.86 3.18 13.68
N LEU A 39 8.49 3.85 14.65
CA LEU A 39 9.88 4.30 14.53
C LEU A 39 10.86 3.12 14.47
N ALA A 40 10.62 2.06 15.25
CA ALA A 40 11.39 0.83 15.19
C ALA A 40 11.26 0.13 13.82
N GLU A 41 10.05 0.13 13.24
CA GLU A 41 9.83 -0.35 11.87
C GLU A 41 10.64 0.48 10.87
N ALA A 42 10.64 1.81 11.02
CA ALA A 42 11.38 2.71 10.14
C ALA A 42 12.90 2.55 10.20
N ALA A 43 13.42 2.17 11.35
CA ALA A 43 14.85 1.84 11.48
C ALA A 43 15.22 0.56 10.72
N THR A 44 14.29 -0.38 10.55
CA THR A 44 14.56 -1.70 9.97
C THR A 44 14.20 -1.77 8.49
N ASN A 45 13.17 -1.04 8.08
CA ASN A 45 12.53 -1.18 6.79
C ASN A 45 12.69 0.09 5.94
N LEU A 46 13.65 0.07 5.00
CA LEU A 46 13.99 1.21 4.14
C LEU A 46 12.83 1.69 3.25
N ALA A 47 11.79 0.87 3.07
CA ALA A 47 10.64 1.22 2.25
C ALA A 47 9.55 1.97 3.04
N ILE A 48 9.76 2.26 4.33
CA ILE A 48 8.84 3.08 5.14
C ILE A 48 9.43 4.44 5.38
N ASN A 49 8.55 5.43 5.37
CA ASN A 49 8.84 6.72 5.96
C ASN A 49 7.74 7.03 6.97
N VAL A 50 8.13 7.39 8.20
CA VAL A 50 7.19 7.71 9.29
C VAL A 50 7.41 9.17 9.66
N ILE A 51 6.36 9.97 9.53
CA ILE A 51 6.38 11.40 9.84
C ILE A 51 5.45 11.64 11.04
N PRO A 52 5.97 12.16 12.18
CA PRO A 52 5.13 12.48 13.32
C PRO A 52 4.21 13.66 12.99
N GLY A 53 2.93 13.50 13.31
CA GLY A 53 1.88 14.50 13.16
C GLY A 53 1.70 15.39 14.40
N LEU A 54 0.54 16.03 14.51
CA LEU A 54 0.24 17.01 15.56
C LEU A 54 -0.27 16.40 16.87
N VAL A 55 -1.03 15.31 16.81
CA VAL A 55 -1.70 14.70 17.98
C VAL A 55 -1.59 13.19 17.86
N GLU A 56 -0.63 12.57 18.56
CA GLU A 56 -0.43 11.11 18.66
C GLU A 56 -0.78 10.35 17.36
N SER A 57 -0.34 10.92 16.24
CA SER A 57 -0.65 10.49 14.89
C SER A 57 0.61 10.51 14.08
N TYR A 58 0.72 9.57 13.17
CA TYR A 58 1.90 9.27 12.40
C TYR A 58 1.47 9.06 10.96
N GLU A 59 1.99 9.90 10.06
CA GLU A 59 1.83 9.67 8.63
C GLU A 59 2.86 8.63 8.20
N VAL A 60 2.36 7.48 7.75
CA VAL A 60 3.17 6.36 7.29
C VAL A 60 3.09 6.31 5.77
N GLN A 61 4.24 6.42 5.13
CA GLN A 61 4.36 6.44 3.68
C GLN A 61 5.05 5.17 3.19
N ARG A 62 4.53 4.58 2.12
CA ARG A 62 5.00 3.32 1.52
C ARG A 62 4.88 3.38 0.00
N ARG A 63 5.52 2.43 -0.69
CA ARG A 63 5.43 2.27 -2.15
C ARG A 63 4.09 1.67 -2.60
N GLY A 64 3.40 0.89 -1.77
CA GLY A 64 2.13 0.26 -2.15
C GLY A 64 1.19 0.01 -0.98
N GLU A 65 -0.11 -0.12 -1.27
CA GLU A 65 -1.17 -0.30 -0.27
C GLU A 65 -0.98 -1.61 0.52
N LEU A 66 -0.59 -2.69 -0.16
CA LEU A 66 -0.40 -4.00 0.48
C LEU A 66 0.64 -3.93 1.60
N GLN A 67 1.71 -3.15 1.44
CA GLN A 67 2.73 -3.01 2.48
C GLN A 67 2.19 -2.32 3.74
N LEU A 68 1.30 -1.34 3.57
CA LEU A 68 0.61 -0.69 4.68
C LEU A 68 -0.37 -1.65 5.36
N GLY A 69 -1.10 -2.46 4.58
CA GLY A 69 -2.00 -3.48 5.09
C GLY A 69 -1.27 -4.56 5.90
N ILE A 70 -0.10 -5.02 5.44
CA ILE A 70 0.74 -5.98 6.17
C ILE A 70 1.22 -5.39 7.50
N LEU A 71 1.68 -4.13 7.51
CA LEU A 71 2.10 -3.46 8.74
C LEU A 71 0.93 -3.34 9.72
N LEU A 72 -0.23 -2.90 9.24
CA LEU A 72 -1.44 -2.79 10.04
C LEU A 72 -1.85 -4.13 10.66
N GLU A 73 -1.86 -5.20 9.88
CA GLU A 73 -2.21 -6.55 10.35
C GLU A 73 -1.18 -7.09 11.34
N ASN A 74 0.11 -6.82 11.14
CA ASN A 74 1.16 -7.20 12.09
C ASN A 74 0.96 -6.48 13.42
N MET A 75 0.75 -5.16 13.40
CA MET A 75 0.46 -4.38 14.61
C MET A 75 -0.83 -4.87 15.31
N ARG A 76 -1.86 -5.24 14.54
CA ARG A 76 -3.08 -5.84 15.10
C ARG A 76 -2.80 -7.19 15.79
N ARG A 77 -1.95 -8.04 15.22
CA ARG A 77 -1.52 -9.32 15.82
C ARG A 77 -0.63 -9.15 17.04
N GLU A 78 0.10 -8.04 17.11
CA GLU A 78 0.88 -7.62 18.27
C GLU A 78 -0.01 -6.96 19.36
N ASN A 79 -1.33 -6.90 19.16
CA ASN A 79 -2.32 -6.28 20.06
C ASN A 79 -2.14 -4.76 20.23
N PHE A 80 -1.76 -4.06 19.16
CA PHE A 80 -1.83 -2.59 19.15
C PHE A 80 -3.25 -2.13 18.82
N GLU A 81 -3.72 -1.14 19.59
CA GLU A 81 -4.96 -0.43 19.32
C GLU A 81 -4.65 0.87 18.58
N LEU A 82 -5.13 0.96 17.34
CA LEU A 82 -4.83 2.09 16.49
C LEU A 82 -5.98 2.37 15.53
N SER A 83 -6.16 3.65 15.23
CA SER A 83 -7.09 4.16 14.24
C SER A 83 -6.33 4.45 12.94
N VAL A 84 -6.93 4.12 11.80
CA VAL A 84 -6.35 4.43 10.48
C VAL A 84 -7.29 5.28 9.65
N PHE A 85 -6.70 6.23 8.93
CA PHE A 85 -7.41 7.00 7.90
C PHE A 85 -7.25 6.35 6.53
N LEU A 86 -8.13 6.69 5.58
CA LEU A 86 -8.07 6.16 4.22
C LEU A 86 -6.71 6.47 3.56
N PRO A 87 -6.11 5.51 2.83
CA PRO A 87 -4.86 5.72 2.13
C PRO A 87 -5.02 6.77 1.02
N ARG A 88 -4.00 7.61 0.84
CA ARG A 88 -3.95 8.67 -0.18
C ARG A 88 -2.76 8.47 -1.08
N VAL A 89 -2.96 8.67 -2.38
CA VAL A 89 -1.87 8.66 -3.35
C VAL A 89 -1.09 9.96 -3.27
N MET A 90 0.23 9.85 -3.16
CA MET A 90 1.15 10.98 -3.05
C MET A 90 1.30 11.66 -4.42
N ILE A 91 1.25 13.00 -4.42
CA ILE A 91 1.44 13.79 -5.64
C ILE A 91 2.87 14.34 -5.63
N VAL A 92 3.70 13.88 -6.57
CA VAL A 92 5.12 14.26 -6.64
C VAL A 92 5.29 15.58 -7.41
N LYS A 93 5.95 16.58 -6.80
CA LYS A 93 6.44 17.83 -7.42
C LYS A 93 5.39 18.82 -7.95
N GLY A 94 4.21 18.94 -7.32
CA GLY A 94 3.23 20.01 -7.63
C GLY A 94 2.57 19.95 -9.02
N VAL A 95 3.06 19.07 -9.90
CA VAL A 95 2.37 18.57 -11.08
C VAL A 95 1.56 17.37 -10.62
N LYS A 96 0.29 17.26 -11.05
CA LYS A 96 -0.58 16.10 -10.78
C LYS A 96 -0.09 14.83 -11.51
N LEU A 97 1.17 14.45 -11.31
CA LEU A 97 1.71 13.19 -11.76
C LEU A 97 1.31 12.15 -10.73
N GLU A 98 0.34 11.32 -11.12
CA GLU A 98 -0.06 10.15 -10.36
C GLU A 98 0.89 8.99 -10.69
N PRO A 99 1.32 8.19 -9.70
CA PRO A 99 2.04 6.95 -9.97
C PRO A 99 1.18 6.01 -10.83
N ILE A 100 1.81 5.41 -11.85
CA ILE A 100 1.22 4.42 -12.73
C ILE A 100 1.85 3.07 -12.39
N GLU A 101 1.01 2.07 -12.19
CA GLU A 101 1.43 0.70 -11.88
C GLU A 101 1.14 -0.22 -13.06
N GLU A 102 2.08 -1.13 -13.32
CA GLU A 102 1.88 -2.25 -14.23
C GLU A 102 1.25 -3.40 -13.46
N VAL A 103 0.06 -3.82 -13.89
CA VAL A 103 -0.71 -4.90 -13.28
C VAL A 103 -0.77 -6.05 -14.27
N THR A 104 -0.44 -7.24 -13.80
CA THR A 104 -0.57 -8.48 -14.58
C THR A 104 -1.71 -9.30 -14.00
N ILE A 105 -2.66 -9.68 -14.85
CA ILE A 105 -3.86 -10.44 -14.45
C ILE A 105 -3.94 -11.70 -15.30
N GLU A 106 -4.16 -12.85 -14.64
CA GLU A 106 -4.26 -14.16 -15.29
C GLU A 106 -5.73 -14.61 -15.42
N HIS A 107 -6.60 -13.69 -15.82
CA HIS A 107 -8.03 -13.92 -16.03
C HIS A 107 -8.61 -12.89 -17.01
N PHE A 108 -9.74 -13.20 -17.65
CA PHE A 108 -10.43 -12.25 -18.52
C PHE A 108 -11.10 -11.14 -17.69
N LEU A 109 -10.53 -9.93 -17.72
CA LEU A 109 -11.24 -8.73 -17.29
C LEU A 109 -11.72 -7.94 -18.50
N THR A 110 -13.02 -7.77 -18.61
CA THR A 110 -13.65 -6.75 -19.47
C THR A 110 -13.87 -5.49 -18.64
N GLY A 111 -12.88 -4.60 -18.62
CA GLY A 111 -12.93 -3.32 -17.89
C GLY A 111 -12.80 -2.13 -18.83
N ASP A 112 -13.76 -1.19 -18.76
CA ASP A 112 -13.91 -0.04 -19.68
C ASP A 112 -12.90 1.12 -19.44
N ARG A 113 -11.89 0.93 -18.58
CA ARG A 113 -11.03 2.00 -18.05
C ARG A 113 -9.54 1.68 -18.00
N VAL A 114 -9.09 0.69 -18.75
CA VAL A 114 -7.74 0.16 -18.64
C VAL A 114 -7.04 0.17 -20.00
N GLU A 115 -5.85 0.76 -20.07
CA GLU A 115 -4.98 0.68 -21.25
C GLU A 115 -4.20 -0.63 -21.21
N VAL A 116 -4.65 -1.59 -22.01
CA VAL A 116 -4.02 -2.90 -22.16
C VAL A 116 -2.72 -2.73 -22.94
N THR A 117 -1.60 -3.07 -22.30
CA THR A 117 -0.25 -2.87 -22.85
C THR A 117 0.25 -4.14 -23.55
N ASP A 118 -0.09 -5.32 -23.04
CA ASP A 118 0.24 -6.60 -23.67
C ASP A 118 -0.81 -7.68 -23.35
N MET A 119 -1.01 -8.60 -24.29
CA MET A 119 -2.02 -9.67 -24.24
C MET A 119 -1.43 -10.96 -24.81
N GLY A 120 -1.34 -12.00 -23.98
CA GLY A 120 -0.79 -13.28 -24.40
C GLY A 120 -1.44 -14.49 -23.73
N PRO A 121 -1.36 -15.68 -24.35
CA PRO A 121 -1.75 -16.91 -23.70
C PRO A 121 -0.83 -17.20 -22.50
N VAL A 122 -1.38 -17.68 -21.37
CA VAL A 122 -0.57 -18.14 -20.24
C VAL A 122 0.18 -19.41 -20.66
N ALA A 123 1.51 -19.38 -20.68
CA ALA A 123 2.32 -20.56 -20.97
C ALA A 123 2.10 -21.62 -19.88
N GLY A 124 1.44 -22.74 -20.24
CA GLY A 124 1.23 -23.90 -19.37
C GLY A 124 -0.17 -24.05 -18.78
N ASN A 125 -1.11 -23.12 -19.02
CA ASN A 125 -2.49 -23.23 -18.54
C ASN A 125 -3.49 -23.21 -19.72
N PHE A 126 -4.15 -24.35 -19.98
CA PHE A 126 -5.20 -24.46 -21.00
C PHE A 126 -6.49 -23.78 -20.49
N GLY A 127 -6.60 -22.46 -20.65
CA GLY A 127 -7.84 -21.72 -20.39
C GLY A 127 -7.67 -20.30 -19.82
N GLY A 128 -6.49 -19.95 -19.30
CA GLY A 128 -6.19 -18.61 -18.78
C GLY A 128 -5.52 -17.70 -19.81
N THR A 129 -6.00 -16.47 -19.93
CA THR A 129 -5.33 -15.40 -20.70
C THR A 129 -4.58 -14.49 -19.73
N ARG A 130 -3.32 -14.17 -20.04
CA ARG A 130 -2.54 -13.19 -19.27
C ARG A 130 -2.70 -11.83 -19.93
N MET A 131 -3.11 -10.85 -19.15
CA MET A 131 -3.27 -9.47 -19.57
C MET A 131 -2.32 -8.60 -18.75
N THR A 132 -1.47 -7.81 -19.40
CA THR A 132 -0.64 -6.80 -18.74
C THR A 132 -1.20 -5.43 -19.08
N LEU A 133 -1.53 -4.67 -18.04
CA LEU A 133 -2.17 -3.37 -18.15
C LEU A 133 -1.48 -2.33 -17.27
N THR A 134 -1.54 -1.08 -17.71
CA THR A 134 -1.10 0.06 -16.90
C THR A 134 -2.32 0.74 -16.28
N CYS A 135 -2.25 1.01 -14.97
CA CYS A 135 -3.34 1.60 -14.22
C CYS A 135 -2.82 2.69 -13.26
N PRO A 136 -3.52 3.83 -13.12
CA PRO A 136 -3.19 4.80 -12.07
C PRO A 136 -3.39 4.19 -10.67
N SER A 137 -2.43 4.38 -9.75
CA SER A 137 -2.44 3.75 -8.42
C SER A 137 -3.73 4.01 -7.64
N ARG A 138 -4.38 5.18 -7.79
CA ARG A 138 -5.65 5.49 -7.10
C ARG A 138 -6.81 4.59 -7.53
N GLY A 139 -6.78 4.12 -8.78
CA GLY A 139 -7.77 3.16 -9.29
C GLY A 139 -7.60 1.76 -8.70
N LEU A 140 -6.41 1.45 -8.20
CA LEU A 140 -6.07 0.16 -7.60
C LEU A 140 -6.34 0.11 -6.10
N VAL A 141 -6.44 1.28 -5.43
CA VAL A 141 -6.70 1.33 -3.99
C VAL A 141 -8.00 0.61 -3.66
N GLY A 142 -7.92 -0.46 -2.87
CA GLY A 142 -9.06 -1.30 -2.50
C GLY A 142 -9.59 -2.23 -3.60
N TYR A 143 -9.05 -2.17 -4.82
CA TYR A 143 -9.53 -2.96 -5.97
C TYR A 143 -9.35 -4.47 -5.77
N ASN A 144 -8.36 -4.90 -4.97
CA ASN A 144 -8.13 -6.32 -4.68
C ASN A 144 -9.36 -7.03 -4.10
N SER A 145 -10.15 -6.35 -3.25
CA SER A 145 -11.36 -6.94 -2.66
C SER A 145 -12.48 -7.12 -3.70
N VAL A 146 -12.61 -6.17 -4.62
CA VAL A 146 -13.55 -6.21 -5.74
C VAL A 146 -13.12 -7.29 -6.74
N PHE A 147 -11.84 -7.32 -7.11
CA PHE A 147 -11.27 -8.31 -8.01
C PHE A 147 -11.48 -9.74 -7.51
N SER A 148 -11.21 -10.02 -6.24
CA SER A 148 -11.46 -11.34 -5.66
C SER A 148 -12.94 -11.74 -5.68
N SER A 149 -13.85 -10.75 -5.59
CA SER A 149 -15.28 -10.99 -5.68
C SER A 149 -15.70 -11.26 -7.13
N ASP A 150 -15.15 -10.51 -8.09
CA ASP A 150 -15.43 -10.64 -9.51
C ASP A 150 -14.90 -11.97 -10.07
N THR A 151 -13.67 -12.35 -9.72
CA THR A 151 -13.07 -13.61 -10.18
C THR A 151 -13.46 -14.82 -9.34
N HIS A 152 -14.33 -14.66 -8.33
CA HIS A 152 -14.76 -15.74 -7.42
C HIS A 152 -13.58 -16.51 -6.78
N GLY A 153 -12.44 -15.84 -6.60
CA GLY A 153 -11.22 -16.45 -6.05
C GLY A 153 -10.48 -17.40 -7.00
N THR A 154 -10.82 -17.38 -8.29
CA THR A 154 -10.08 -18.07 -9.37
C THR A 154 -9.01 -17.19 -10.00
#